data_AF-A0A965RXR2-F1
#
_entry.id   AF-A0A965RXR2-F1
#
_cell.length_a   1.000
_cell.length_b   1.000
_cell.length_c   1.000
_cell.angle_alpha   90.00
_cell.angle_beta   90.00
_cell.angle_gamma   90.00
#
_symmetry.space_group_name_H-M   'P 1'
#
loop_
_entity.id
_entity.type
_entity.pdbx_description
1 polymer ?
#
loop_
_entity_poly.entity_id
_entity_poly.type
_entity_poly.pdbx_seq_one_letter_code
_entity_poly.pdbx_strand_id
1 'polypeptide(L)'
;MAVNCGQGSVIASANATPPSCNGLSNGSISLTPIAGSGPYTYLWTTNSNNSSISNLSAGAYSVIVTNALGCYETRTFNLNNP
;
A
#
# COMPACT_ATOMS: atom_id res chain seq x y z
N MET A 1 19.54 12.18 -11.38
CA MET A 1 19.90 11.98 -9.96
C MET A 1 18.92 10.97 -9.37
N ALA A 2 19.32 9.71 -9.27
CA ALA A 2 18.54 8.70 -8.55
C ALA A 2 18.85 8.87 -7.06
N VAL A 3 17.85 9.17 -6.25
CA VAL A 3 18.03 9.23 -4.80
C VAL A 3 18.34 7.82 -4.30
N ASN A 4 19.58 7.60 -3.89
CA ASN A 4 20.02 6.36 -3.27
C ASN A 4 19.26 6.18 -1.95
N CYS A 5 18.19 5.36 -1.96
CA CYS A 5 17.44 4.95 -0.78
C CYS A 5 18.24 3.97 0.10
N GLY A 6 19.56 4.15 0.23
CA GLY A 6 20.46 3.26 0.96
C GLY A 6 20.29 3.29 2.48
N GLN A 7 19.55 4.25 3.04
CA GLN A 7 19.27 4.38 4.48
C GLN A 7 17.87 4.96 4.80
N GLY A 8 16.97 5.01 3.80
CA GLY A 8 15.66 5.70 3.91
C GLY A 8 14.48 4.86 3.45
N SER A 9 14.57 3.53 3.59
CA SER A 9 13.49 2.62 3.23
C SER A 9 12.23 2.97 4.00
N VAL A 10 11.14 3.25 3.27
CA VAL A 10 9.82 3.32 3.85
C VAL A 10 9.37 1.88 4.10
N ILE A 11 9.73 1.33 5.25
CA ILE A 11 9.21 0.04 5.67
C ILE A 11 7.74 0.25 6.01
N ALA A 12 6.82 -0.03 5.10
CA ALA A 12 5.39 -0.06 5.41
C ALA A 12 5.02 -1.48 5.87
N SER A 13 4.54 -1.60 7.11
CA SER A 13 3.78 -2.79 7.51
C SER A 13 2.47 -2.75 6.74
N ALA A 14 2.04 -3.89 6.25
CA ALA A 14 0.81 -3.98 5.49
C ALA A 14 0.00 -5.18 5.93
N ASN A 15 -1.28 -4.95 6.19
CA ASN A 15 -2.24 -6.00 6.48
C ASN A 15 -3.27 -6.05 5.36
N ALA A 16 -3.31 -7.17 4.63
CA ALA A 16 -4.24 -7.41 3.55
C ALA A 16 -5.22 -8.50 3.96
N THR A 17 -6.50 -8.15 3.98
CA THR A 17 -7.62 -9.06 4.24
C THR A 17 -8.33 -9.33 2.93
N PRO A 18 -8.31 -10.56 2.39
CA PRO A 18 -9.04 -10.89 1.18
C PRO A 18 -10.57 -10.81 1.39
N PRO A 19 -11.36 -10.76 0.31
CA PRO A 19 -12.81 -10.90 0.41
C PRO A 19 -13.20 -12.20 1.12
N SER A 20 -14.34 -12.22 1.81
CA SER A 20 -14.76 -13.41 2.57
C SER A 20 -15.38 -14.52 1.70
N CYS A 21 -15.81 -14.19 0.48
CA CYS A 21 -16.34 -15.13 -0.50
C CYS A 21 -16.04 -14.61 -1.92
N ASN A 22 -16.05 -15.53 -2.89
CA ASN A 22 -15.99 -15.16 -4.30
C ASN A 22 -17.17 -14.26 -4.69
N GLY A 23 -16.87 -13.17 -5.40
CA GLY A 23 -17.84 -12.17 -5.86
C GLY A 23 -18.19 -11.10 -4.83
N LEU A 24 -17.65 -11.16 -3.61
CA LEU A 24 -17.78 -10.09 -2.63
C LEU A 24 -16.64 -9.08 -2.76
N SER A 25 -16.93 -7.83 -2.42
CA SER A 25 -15.97 -6.73 -2.36
C SER A 25 -15.82 -6.25 -0.93
N ASN A 26 -15.61 -7.15 0.03
CA ASN A 26 -15.40 -6.81 1.44
C ASN A 26 -13.94 -6.98 1.89
N GLY A 27 -13.01 -7.14 0.95
CA GLY A 27 -11.59 -7.13 1.23
C GLY A 27 -11.10 -5.73 1.64
N SER A 28 -9.96 -5.68 2.32
CA SER A 28 -9.32 -4.44 2.75
C SER A 28 -7.80 -4.58 2.80
N ILE A 29 -7.09 -3.49 2.56
CA ILE A 29 -5.65 -3.41 2.73
C ILE A 29 -5.35 -2.17 3.58
N SER A 30 -4.57 -2.34 4.64
CA SER A 30 -4.13 -1.27 5.52
C SER A 30 -2.62 -1.19 5.52
N LEU A 31 -2.07 0.01 5.40
CA LEU A 31 -0.64 0.29 5.49
C LEU A 31 -0.32 1.14 6.71
N THR A 32 0.77 0.80 7.37
CA THR A 32 1.36 1.57 8.46
C THR A 32 2.85 1.78 8.16
N PRO A 33 3.29 3.00 7.85
CA PRO A 33 4.71 3.31 7.73
C PRO A 33 5.40 3.07 9.08
N ILE A 34 6.45 2.26 9.08
CA ILE A 34 7.27 1.91 10.24
C ILE A 34 8.58 2.73 10.26
N ALA A 35 9.04 3.20 9.10
CA ALA A 35 10.28 3.95 8.95
C ALA A 35 10.19 5.03 7.85
N GLY A 36 11.06 6.03 7.96
CA GLY A 36 11.13 7.19 7.06
C GLY A 36 10.79 8.51 7.75
N SER A 37 11.06 9.62 7.07
CA SER A 37 10.66 10.96 7.51
C SER A 37 9.33 11.32 6.87
N GLY A 38 8.27 11.39 7.68
CA GLY A 38 6.95 11.88 7.25
C GLY A 38 6.95 13.39 6.98
N PRO A 39 5.89 13.95 6.35
CA PRO A 39 4.64 13.28 5.94
C PRO A 39 4.79 12.25 4.81
N TYR A 40 3.88 11.27 4.78
CA TYR A 40 3.81 10.24 3.74
C TYR A 40 2.65 10.50 2.80
N THR A 41 2.85 10.23 1.52
CA THR A 41 1.82 10.23 0.49
C THR A 41 1.64 8.82 -0.04
N TYR A 42 0.38 8.45 -0.29
CA TYR A 42 0.01 7.15 -0.84
C TYR A 42 -0.60 7.36 -2.21
N LEU A 43 -0.28 6.46 -3.13
CA LEU A 43 -0.94 6.38 -4.42
C LEU A 43 -1.26 4.92 -4.72
N TRP A 44 -2.52 4.55 -4.54
CA TRP A 44 -3.03 3.23 -4.87
C TRP A 44 -3.40 3.12 -6.34
N THR A 45 -3.36 1.90 -6.89
CA THR A 45 -3.93 1.59 -8.22
C THR A 45 -5.42 1.90 -8.32
N THR A 46 -6.12 2.04 -7.18
CA THR A 46 -7.53 2.49 -7.09
C THR A 46 -7.68 4.01 -7.08
N ASN A 47 -6.61 4.76 -7.32
CA ASN A 47 -6.57 6.23 -7.21
C ASN A 47 -6.89 6.77 -5.81
N SER A 48 -6.78 5.93 -4.77
CA SER A 48 -6.86 6.37 -3.38
C SER A 48 -5.53 6.95 -2.90
N ASN A 49 -5.59 7.95 -2.03
CA ASN A 49 -4.44 8.53 -1.33
C ASN A 49 -4.43 8.24 0.18
N ASN A 50 -5.35 7.38 0.64
CA ASN A 50 -5.44 7.02 2.04
C ASN A 50 -4.44 5.90 2.40
N SER A 51 -4.04 5.79 3.66
CA SER A 51 -3.18 4.70 4.13
C SER A 51 -3.86 3.33 4.08
N SER A 52 -5.20 3.31 4.09
CA SER A 52 -6.01 2.12 3.97
C SER A 52 -7.06 2.24 2.88
N ILE A 53 -7.29 1.13 2.18
CA ILE A 53 -8.34 0.96 1.19
C ILE A 53 -9.21 -0.23 1.58
N SER A 54 -10.51 -0.07 1.41
CA SER A 54 -11.53 -1.10 1.71
C SER A 54 -12.47 -1.23 0.53
N ASN A 55 -13.42 -2.14 0.64
CA ASN A 55 -14.35 -2.50 -0.42
C ASN A 55 -13.68 -3.12 -1.66
N LEU A 56 -12.67 -3.96 -1.42
CA LEU A 56 -11.86 -4.56 -2.49
C LEU A 56 -12.36 -5.96 -2.83
N SER A 57 -12.38 -6.27 -4.12
CA SER A 57 -12.59 -7.62 -4.63
C SER A 57 -11.26 -8.37 -4.71
N ALA A 58 -11.27 -9.65 -5.08
CA ALA A 58 -10.04 -10.35 -5.43
C ALA A 58 -9.37 -9.67 -6.63
N GLY A 59 -8.06 -9.49 -6.56
CA GLY A 59 -7.30 -8.72 -7.54
C GLY A 59 -5.92 -8.31 -7.03
N ALA A 60 -5.12 -7.74 -7.94
CA ALA A 60 -3.82 -7.17 -7.61
C ALA A 60 -3.96 -5.66 -7.34
N TYR A 61 -3.51 -5.24 -6.16
CA TYR A 61 -3.51 -3.85 -5.73
C TYR A 61 -2.08 -3.42 -5.41
N SER A 62 -1.63 -2.35 -6.04
CA SER A 62 -0.31 -1.78 -5.76
C SER A 62 -0.45 -0.39 -5.17
N VAL A 63 0.52 -0.04 -4.33
CA VAL A 63 0.62 1.26 -3.68
C VAL A 63 2.05 1.77 -3.80
N ILE A 64 2.17 3.05 -4.13
CA ILE A 64 3.41 3.79 -4.06
C ILE A 64 3.33 4.66 -2.81
N VAL A 65 4.23 4.43 -1.87
CA VAL A 65 4.34 5.23 -0.65
C VAL A 65 5.55 6.13 -0.76
N THR A 66 5.34 7.45 -0.78
CA THR A 66 6.42 8.44 -0.92
C THR A 66 6.54 9.25 0.37
N ASN A 67 7.76 9.36 0.91
CA ASN A 67 8.05 10.15 2.11
C ASN A 67 8.39 11.62 1.78
N ALA A 68 8.60 12.43 2.81
CA ALA A 68 8.88 13.86 2.66
C ALA A 68 10.21 14.18 1.96
N LEU A 69 11.14 13.21 1.91
CA LEU A 69 12.43 13.32 1.25
C LEU A 69 12.36 12.90 -0.23
N GLY A 70 11.18 12.50 -0.72
CA GLY A 70 10.98 12.05 -2.09
C GLY A 70 11.42 10.60 -2.35
N CYS A 71 11.80 9.84 -1.32
CA CYS A 71 11.99 8.41 -1.45
C CYS A 71 10.62 7.73 -1.53
N TYR A 72 10.48 6.78 -2.45
CA TYR A 72 9.26 6.01 -2.61
C TYR A 72 9.52 4.51 -2.54
N GLU A 73 8.55 3.78 -2.01
CA GLU A 73 8.52 2.32 -1.97
C GLU A 73 7.23 1.84 -2.64
N THR A 74 7.33 0.80 -3.45
CA THR A 74 6.16 0.17 -4.07
C THR A 74 5.84 -1.14 -3.35
N ARG A 75 4.58 -1.32 -2.95
CA ARG A 75 4.08 -2.58 -2.40
C ARG A 75 2.94 -3.10 -3.26
N THR A 76 2.90 -4.41 -3.46
CA THR A 76 1.87 -5.09 -4.23
C THR A 76 1.21 -6.15 -3.38
N PHE A 77 -0.11 -6.20 -3.41
CA PHE A 77 -0.97 -7.10 -2.67
C PHE A 77 -1.84 -7.87 -3.63
N ASN A 78 -1.82 -9.19 -3.51
CA ASN A 78 -2.66 -10.08 -4.30
C ASN A 78 -3.76 -10.59 -3.38
N LEU A 79 -4.95 -10.00 -3.48
CA LEU A 79 -6.13 -10.51 -2.79
C LEU A 79 -6.69 -11.65 -3.61
N ASN A 80 -6.63 -12.87 -3.06
CA ASN A 80 -7.28 -14.03 -3.65
C ASN A 80 -8.60 -14.26 -2.92
N ASN A 81 -9.60 -14.78 -3.63
CA ASN A 81 -10.75 -15.34 -2.95
C ASN A 81 -10.31 -16.50 -2.04
N PRO A 82 -11.03 -16.75 -0.94
CA PRO A 82 -10.77 -17.88 -0.05
C PRO A 82 -10.99 -19.22 -0.75
#